data_AF-A0A961FBG2-F1
#
_entry.id   AF-A0A961FBG2-F1
#
_cell.length_a   1.000
_cell.length_b   1.000
_cell.length_c   1.000
_cell.angle_alpha   90.00
_cell.angle_beta   90.00
_cell.angle_gamma   90.00
#
_symmetry.space_group_name_H-M   'P 1'
#
loop_
_entity.id
_entity.type
_entity.pdbx_description
1 polymer ?
#
loop_
_entity_poly.entity_id
_entity_poly.type
_entity_poly.pdbx_seq_one_letter_code
_entity_poly.pdbx_strand_id
1 'polypeptide(L)'
;FQEKIEESGSWRWASGRSKRLSLLFRRLLECLPALKKFSCEVTVDSELPMGVGFGSSAALCVALVRASYALIGERPENQAVWELAHRLEGVFHGAPSGIDTGIAVFEELCFFERREGGRGEGLPVVECVRGVGELPLVIGAVPRESTTRRLVSDLKARLEGDTEAAEWLKELGAEAKGAKGKLGDLEALGALFNRAQCALEKLIPMPKGMVTMLDCAGTAGALGVKMSGAGGGGAYIALARSPKAAERLAEEMRAFAEAQRIPHALLPVAYVHEPAAEILSSIK
;
A
#
# COMPACT_ATOMS: atom_id res chain seq x y z
N PHE A 1 26.20 -13.18 -6.62
CA PHE A 1 25.71 -14.57 -6.50
C PHE A 1 25.40 -15.11 -7.89
N GLN A 2 26.25 -16.00 -8.39
CA GLN A 2 26.04 -16.70 -9.66
C GLN A 2 24.90 -17.70 -9.51
N GLU A 3 24.08 -17.85 -10.55
CA GLU A 3 23.65 -19.17 -11.05
C GLU A 3 22.88 -19.05 -12.36
N LYS A 4 23.22 -19.96 -13.29
CA LYS A 4 22.61 -20.18 -14.60
C LYS A 4 21.19 -20.72 -14.48
N ILE A 5 20.30 -20.24 -15.35
CA ILE A 5 19.20 -21.03 -15.93
C ILE A 5 19.06 -20.61 -17.40
N GLU A 6 19.38 -21.51 -18.32
CA GLU A 6 18.79 -21.61 -19.67
C GLU A 6 17.68 -22.67 -19.54
N GLU A 7 16.53 -22.66 -20.22
CA GLU A 7 16.30 -22.42 -21.64
C GLU A 7 14.89 -21.84 -21.93
N SER A 8 14.82 -21.09 -23.04
CA SER A 8 13.66 -20.72 -23.88
C SER A 8 12.62 -19.69 -23.35
N GLY A 9 12.58 -18.53 -24.02
CA GLY A 9 11.65 -17.41 -23.79
C GLY A 9 12.37 -16.14 -23.31
N SER A 10 13.14 -15.48 -24.18
CA SER A 10 14.02 -14.38 -23.79
C SER A 10 13.27 -13.07 -23.49
N TRP A 11 13.12 -12.76 -22.20
CA TRP A 11 12.81 -11.41 -21.71
C TRP A 11 14.08 -10.83 -21.10
N ARG A 12 14.56 -9.69 -21.60
CA ARG A 12 15.70 -8.95 -21.03
C ARG A 12 15.17 -7.77 -20.22
N TRP A 13 15.70 -7.61 -19.00
CA TRP A 13 15.52 -6.42 -18.17
C TRP A 13 16.81 -5.60 -18.22
N ALA A 14 16.69 -4.29 -18.43
CA ALA A 14 17.82 -3.41 -18.72
C ALA A 14 18.86 -3.29 -17.57
N SER A 15 18.58 -3.78 -16.36
CA SER A 15 19.49 -3.69 -15.20
C SER A 15 19.89 -5.05 -14.58
N GLY A 16 19.79 -6.16 -15.31
CA GLY A 16 20.37 -7.46 -14.92
C GLY A 16 19.39 -8.65 -14.92
N ARG A 17 19.71 -9.71 -14.15
CA ARG A 17 18.82 -10.89 -13.98
C ARG A 17 18.17 -10.86 -12.59
N SER A 18 16.85 -10.72 -12.52
CA SER A 18 16.07 -10.81 -11.27
C SER A 18 15.22 -12.08 -11.24
N LYS A 19 15.50 -13.00 -10.30
CA LYS A 19 14.73 -14.26 -10.14
C LYS A 19 13.23 -14.00 -9.92
N ARG A 20 12.88 -12.96 -9.15
CA ARG A 20 11.48 -12.59 -8.87
C ARG A 20 10.77 -12.05 -10.11
N LEU A 21 11.42 -11.17 -10.87
CA LEU A 21 10.81 -10.64 -12.10
C LEU A 21 10.67 -11.75 -13.15
N SER A 22 11.67 -12.63 -13.31
CA SER A 22 11.54 -13.78 -14.20
C SER A 22 10.35 -14.69 -13.82
N LEU A 23 10.15 -14.94 -12.52
CA LEU A 23 9.00 -15.70 -12.04
C LEU A 23 7.67 -14.97 -12.28
N LEU A 24 7.64 -13.65 -12.08
CA LEU A 24 6.48 -12.80 -12.38
C LEU A 24 6.08 -12.89 -13.85
N PHE A 25 7.03 -12.71 -14.77
CA PHE A 25 6.77 -12.81 -16.21
C PHE A 25 6.35 -14.22 -16.63
N ARG A 26 6.98 -15.26 -16.06
CA ARG A 26 6.53 -16.64 -16.31
C ARG A 26 5.06 -16.83 -15.91
N ARG A 27 4.69 -16.39 -14.71
CA ARG A 27 3.32 -16.48 -14.21
C ARG A 27 2.33 -15.67 -15.04
N LEU A 28 2.76 -14.50 -15.52
CA LEU A 28 1.97 -13.68 -16.45
C LEU A 28 1.71 -14.43 -17.76
N LEU A 29 2.72 -15.06 -18.36
CA LEU A 29 2.57 -15.85 -19.59
C LEU A 29 1.74 -17.13 -19.41
N GLU A 30 1.73 -17.71 -18.20
CA GLU A 30 0.85 -18.81 -17.84
C GLU A 30 -0.61 -18.35 -17.75
N CYS A 31 -0.84 -17.18 -17.16
CA CYS A 31 -2.18 -16.61 -17.00
C CYS A 31 -2.74 -15.97 -18.29
N LEU A 32 -1.88 -15.42 -19.15
CA LEU A 32 -2.21 -14.82 -20.44
C LEU A 32 -1.37 -15.46 -21.57
N PRO A 33 -1.71 -16.69 -22.01
CA PRO A 33 -0.94 -17.40 -23.04
C PRO A 33 -0.89 -16.67 -24.39
N ALA A 34 -1.85 -15.78 -24.67
CA ALA A 34 -1.89 -14.96 -25.88
C ALA A 34 -0.62 -14.10 -26.06
N LEU A 35 0.03 -13.70 -24.96
CA LEU A 35 1.28 -12.95 -24.97
C LEU A 35 2.45 -13.72 -25.59
N LYS A 36 2.41 -15.06 -25.64
CA LYS A 36 3.49 -15.89 -26.22
C LYS A 36 3.71 -15.66 -27.71
N LYS A 37 2.76 -15.01 -28.40
CA LYS A 37 2.86 -14.64 -29.82
C LYS A 37 3.74 -13.41 -30.05
N PHE A 38 4.07 -12.68 -28.99
CA PHE A 38 4.80 -11.41 -29.07
C PHE A 38 6.23 -11.59 -28.55
N SER A 39 7.16 -10.85 -29.14
CA SER A 39 8.49 -10.62 -28.58
C SER A 39 8.51 -9.18 -28.06
N CYS A 40 8.76 -9.01 -26.76
CA CYS A 40 8.66 -7.71 -26.12
C CYS A 40 9.88 -7.42 -25.25
N GLU A 41 10.27 -6.16 -25.23
CA GLU A 41 11.14 -5.58 -24.21
C GLU A 41 10.25 -4.85 -23.20
N VAL A 42 10.55 -5.01 -21.90
CA VAL A 42 9.78 -4.38 -20.82
C VAL A 42 10.67 -3.45 -20.04
N THR A 43 10.36 -2.17 -20.13
CA THR A 43 10.96 -1.11 -19.33
C THR A 43 9.96 -0.69 -18.27
N VAL A 44 10.42 -0.59 -17.03
CA VAL A 44 9.61 -0.13 -15.89
C VAL A 44 10.28 1.11 -15.33
N ASP A 45 9.55 2.20 -15.35
CA ASP A 45 9.89 3.42 -14.60
C ASP A 45 8.91 3.54 -13.41
N SER A 46 9.41 3.95 -12.25
CA SER A 46 8.62 4.01 -11.02
C SER A 46 9.16 5.08 -10.08
N GLU A 47 8.32 6.06 -9.80
CA GLU A 47 8.55 7.07 -8.77
C GLU A 47 8.17 6.57 -7.36
N LEU A 48 7.47 5.42 -7.27
CA LEU A 48 7.07 4.83 -5.99
C LEU A 48 8.29 4.26 -5.25
N PRO A 49 8.52 4.67 -3.99
CA PRO A 49 9.60 4.10 -3.19
C PRO A 49 9.45 2.59 -2.99
N MET A 50 10.54 1.86 -3.26
CA MET A 50 10.56 0.40 -3.15
C MET A 50 10.71 -0.06 -1.70
N GLY A 51 9.88 -1.01 -1.27
CA GLY A 51 10.07 -1.74 0.00
C GLY A 51 9.59 -1.03 1.28
N VAL A 52 8.99 0.15 1.18
CA VAL A 52 8.54 0.93 2.37
C VAL A 52 7.06 0.75 2.72
N GLY A 53 6.27 0.09 1.87
CA GLY A 53 4.85 -0.19 2.12
C GLY A 53 3.85 0.67 1.33
N PHE A 54 4.27 1.28 0.22
CA PHE A 54 3.39 2.02 -0.70
C PHE A 54 2.80 1.16 -1.83
N GLY A 55 2.78 -0.17 -1.70
CA GLY A 55 2.19 -1.04 -2.72
C GLY A 55 2.93 -1.04 -4.07
N SER A 56 4.24 -0.75 -4.13
CA SER A 56 4.98 -0.70 -5.40
C SER A 56 4.99 -2.03 -6.17
N SER A 57 5.01 -3.17 -5.48
CA SER A 57 4.83 -4.48 -6.12
C SER A 57 3.44 -4.68 -6.71
N ALA A 58 2.40 -4.17 -6.02
CA ALA A 58 1.03 -4.22 -6.50
C ALA A 58 0.87 -3.34 -7.75
N ALA A 59 1.37 -2.10 -7.70
CA ALA A 59 1.38 -1.18 -8.83
C ALA A 59 2.07 -1.79 -10.06
N LEU A 60 3.23 -2.43 -9.88
CA LEU A 60 3.92 -3.15 -10.95
C LEU A 60 3.06 -4.28 -11.52
N CYS A 61 2.41 -5.09 -10.68
CA CYS A 61 1.54 -6.17 -11.15
C CYS A 61 0.36 -5.63 -11.97
N VAL A 62 -0.29 -4.56 -11.51
CA VAL A 62 -1.41 -3.92 -12.23
C VAL A 62 -0.95 -3.32 -13.55
N ALA A 63 0.16 -2.58 -13.56
CA ALA A 63 0.72 -1.97 -14.76
C ALA A 63 1.06 -3.05 -15.81
N LEU A 64 1.70 -4.15 -15.41
CA LEU A 64 2.01 -5.26 -16.30
C LEU A 64 0.75 -5.92 -16.86
N VAL A 65 -0.28 -6.12 -16.04
CA VAL A 65 -1.55 -6.71 -16.49
C VAL A 65 -2.24 -5.80 -17.51
N ARG A 66 -2.37 -4.51 -17.21
CA ARG A 66 -3.00 -3.54 -18.12
C ARG A 66 -2.22 -3.42 -19.43
N ALA A 67 -0.89 -3.33 -19.38
CA ALA A 67 -0.04 -3.32 -20.58
C ALA A 67 -0.18 -4.60 -21.41
N SER A 68 -0.31 -5.76 -20.74
CA SER A 68 -0.50 -7.05 -21.39
C SER A 68 -1.83 -7.14 -22.13
N TYR A 69 -2.92 -6.71 -21.51
CA TYR A 69 -4.24 -6.67 -22.15
C TYR A 69 -4.25 -5.68 -23.33
N ALA A 70 -3.64 -4.50 -23.15
CA ALA A 70 -3.48 -3.55 -24.25
C ALA A 70 -2.70 -4.13 -25.44
N LEU A 71 -1.62 -4.87 -25.18
CA LEU A 71 -0.81 -5.51 -26.23
C LEU A 71 -1.59 -6.56 -27.04
N ILE A 72 -2.47 -7.32 -26.38
CA ILE A 72 -3.30 -8.33 -27.06
C ILE A 72 -4.62 -7.76 -27.61
N GLY A 73 -4.85 -6.45 -27.46
CA GLY A 73 -6.03 -5.76 -27.98
C GLY A 73 -7.31 -5.97 -27.14
N GLU A 74 -7.18 -6.35 -25.87
CA GLU A 74 -8.30 -6.60 -24.96
C GLU A 74 -8.45 -5.46 -23.93
N ARG A 75 -9.69 -5.24 -23.48
CA ARG A 75 -10.03 -4.23 -22.46
C ARG A 75 -10.95 -4.84 -21.39
N PRO A 76 -10.38 -5.64 -20.48
CA PRO A 76 -11.17 -6.28 -19.42
C PRO A 76 -11.67 -5.27 -18.39
N GLU A 77 -12.72 -5.66 -17.68
CA GLU A 77 -13.19 -4.91 -16.52
C GLU A 77 -12.17 -4.93 -15.37
N ASN A 78 -12.24 -3.91 -14.50
CA ASN A 78 -11.35 -3.77 -13.34
C ASN A 78 -11.31 -5.03 -12.46
N GLN A 79 -12.42 -5.73 -12.30
CA GLN A 79 -12.47 -6.98 -11.53
C GLN A 79 -11.50 -8.04 -12.07
N ALA A 80 -11.48 -8.24 -13.40
CA ALA A 80 -10.59 -9.22 -14.03
C ALA A 80 -9.11 -8.78 -14.00
N VAL A 81 -8.85 -7.46 -14.10
CA VAL A 81 -7.51 -6.90 -13.87
C VAL A 81 -7.05 -7.16 -12.44
N TRP A 82 -7.92 -6.92 -11.45
CA TRP A 82 -7.63 -7.10 -10.03
C TRP A 82 -7.32 -8.55 -9.69
N GLU A 83 -8.14 -9.49 -10.17
CA GLU A 83 -7.93 -10.92 -9.97
C GLU A 83 -6.59 -11.39 -10.53
N LEU A 84 -6.24 -10.98 -11.75
CA LEU A 84 -4.97 -11.35 -12.34
C LEU A 84 -3.80 -10.69 -11.63
N ALA A 85 -3.86 -9.39 -11.37
CA ALA A 85 -2.80 -8.67 -10.65
C ALA A 85 -2.57 -9.26 -9.26
N HIS A 86 -3.63 -9.63 -8.53
CA HIS A 86 -3.54 -10.30 -7.24
C HIS A 86 -2.87 -11.68 -7.33
N ARG A 87 -3.19 -12.47 -8.36
CA ARG A 87 -2.49 -13.75 -8.62
C ARG A 87 -1.00 -13.52 -8.87
N LEU A 88 -0.64 -12.48 -9.63
CA LEU A 88 0.75 -12.13 -9.89
C LEU A 88 1.49 -11.63 -8.64
N GLU A 89 0.82 -10.84 -7.80
CA GLU A 89 1.36 -10.31 -6.55
C GLU A 89 1.79 -11.43 -5.59
N GLY A 90 1.19 -12.62 -5.70
CA GLY A 90 1.60 -13.84 -5.01
C GLY A 90 3.07 -14.25 -5.23
N VAL A 91 3.75 -13.69 -6.24
CA VAL A 91 5.20 -13.88 -6.47
C VAL A 91 6.04 -13.08 -5.47
N PHE A 92 5.53 -11.94 -4.99
CA PHE A 92 6.21 -11.06 -4.03
C PHE A 92 5.82 -11.38 -2.59
N HIS A 93 4.56 -11.73 -2.37
CA HIS A 93 4.00 -12.01 -1.05
C HIS A 93 3.37 -13.40 -1.03
N GLY A 94 3.60 -14.17 0.03
CA GLY A 94 3.06 -15.54 0.12
C GLY A 94 1.52 -15.59 0.16
N ALA A 95 0.90 -14.64 0.86
CA ALA A 95 -0.55 -14.49 0.96
C ALA A 95 -0.90 -13.00 0.87
N PRO A 96 -1.00 -12.43 -0.35
CA PRO A 96 -1.42 -11.03 -0.52
C PRO A 96 -2.86 -10.83 -0.01
N SER A 97 -3.17 -9.65 0.50
CA SER A 97 -4.51 -9.32 1.00
C SER A 97 -5.50 -9.00 -0.12
N GLY A 98 -4.98 -8.54 -1.28
CA GLY A 98 -5.77 -7.97 -2.37
C GLY A 98 -6.03 -6.48 -2.22
N ILE A 99 -5.70 -5.86 -1.09
CA ILE A 99 -5.96 -4.43 -0.84
C ILE A 99 -5.06 -3.56 -1.71
N ASP A 100 -3.74 -3.78 -1.69
CA ASP A 100 -2.78 -2.97 -2.44
C ASP A 100 -3.02 -3.06 -3.96
N THR A 101 -3.27 -4.26 -4.47
CA THR A 101 -3.65 -4.49 -5.87
C THR A 101 -5.03 -3.91 -6.19
N GLY A 102 -5.97 -3.91 -5.24
CA GLY A 102 -7.28 -3.30 -5.41
C GLY A 102 -7.17 -1.80 -5.55
N ILE A 103 -6.47 -1.13 -4.62
CA ILE A 103 -6.24 0.32 -4.68
C ILE A 103 -5.54 0.71 -5.99
N ALA A 104 -4.53 -0.05 -6.43
CA ALA A 104 -3.85 0.20 -7.70
C ALA A 104 -4.72 -0.01 -8.95
N VAL A 105 -5.77 -0.84 -8.87
CA VAL A 105 -6.72 -1.07 -9.97
C VAL A 105 -7.83 -0.03 -10.00
N PHE A 106 -8.43 0.26 -8.85
CA PHE A 106 -9.59 1.14 -8.76
C PHE A 106 -9.21 2.61 -8.73
N GLU A 107 -8.04 2.94 -8.21
CA GLU A 107 -7.49 4.29 -8.16
C GLU A 107 -8.43 5.32 -7.48
N GLU A 108 -9.23 4.82 -6.54
CA GLU A 108 -10.20 5.56 -5.75
C GLU A 108 -9.99 5.26 -4.25
N LEU A 109 -10.57 6.07 -3.36
CA LEU A 109 -10.68 5.68 -1.95
C LEU A 109 -11.68 4.52 -1.86
N CYS A 110 -11.25 3.38 -1.31
CA CYS A 110 -12.13 2.22 -1.22
C CYS A 110 -12.14 1.59 0.18
N PHE A 111 -13.29 1.05 0.55
CA PHE A 111 -13.49 0.20 1.73
C PHE A 111 -13.38 -1.26 1.30
N PHE A 112 -12.57 -2.01 2.04
CA PHE A 112 -12.35 -3.43 1.78
C PHE A 112 -12.87 -4.25 2.96
N GLU A 113 -13.77 -5.19 2.70
CA GLU A 113 -14.30 -6.10 3.71
C GLU A 113 -14.16 -7.56 3.24
N ARG A 114 -13.62 -8.41 4.11
CA ARG A 114 -13.61 -9.86 3.87
C ARG A 114 -14.95 -10.44 4.32
N ARG A 115 -15.53 -11.30 3.47
CA ARG A 115 -16.75 -12.03 3.83
C ARG A 115 -16.49 -12.94 5.02
N GLU A 116 -17.37 -12.91 6.02
CA GLU A 116 -17.32 -13.81 7.18
C GLU A 116 -17.33 -15.28 6.72
N GLY A 117 -16.49 -16.11 7.35
CA GLY A 117 -16.39 -17.54 7.04
C GLY A 117 -15.55 -17.90 5.81
N GLY A 118 -15.09 -16.92 5.01
CA GLY A 118 -14.10 -17.16 3.96
C GLY A 118 -12.75 -17.54 4.58
N ARG A 119 -12.13 -18.64 4.17
CA ARG A 119 -10.86 -19.18 4.70
C ARG A 119 -9.62 -18.31 4.34
N GLY A 120 -9.80 -17.00 4.17
CA GLY A 120 -8.75 -16.09 3.68
C GLY A 120 -8.42 -16.27 2.19
N GLU A 121 -9.21 -17.07 1.46
CA GLU A 121 -9.05 -17.32 0.03
C GLU A 121 -9.90 -16.33 -0.78
N GLY A 122 -9.27 -15.66 -1.73
CA GLY A 122 -9.93 -14.74 -2.65
C GLY A 122 -9.82 -13.25 -2.29
N LEU A 123 -10.34 -12.42 -3.19
CA LEU A 123 -10.34 -10.96 -3.05
C LEU A 123 -11.40 -10.50 -2.05
N PRO A 124 -11.14 -9.42 -1.28
CA PRO A 124 -12.16 -8.79 -0.46
C PRO A 124 -13.29 -8.19 -1.32
N VAL A 125 -14.45 -7.95 -0.71
CA VAL A 125 -15.46 -7.08 -1.30
C VAL A 125 -14.94 -5.65 -1.22
N VAL A 126 -15.08 -4.91 -2.32
CA VAL A 126 -14.63 -3.53 -2.43
C VAL A 126 -15.82 -2.62 -2.66
N GLU A 127 -15.82 -1.50 -1.95
CA GLU A 127 -16.75 -0.39 -2.17
C GLU A 127 -15.92 0.89 -2.31
N CYS A 128 -15.88 1.48 -3.50
CA CYS A 128 -15.18 2.72 -3.73
C CYS A 128 -16.09 3.92 -3.51
N VAL A 129 -15.52 4.96 -2.91
CA VAL A 129 -16.24 6.16 -2.48
C VAL A 129 -15.75 7.35 -3.29
N ARG A 130 -16.71 8.08 -3.83
CA ARG A 130 -16.49 9.29 -4.63
C ARG A 130 -16.95 10.52 -3.86
N GLY A 131 -16.43 11.68 -4.23
CA GLY A 131 -16.86 12.96 -3.64
C GLY A 131 -16.42 13.15 -2.18
N VAL A 132 -15.30 12.54 -1.79
CA VAL A 132 -14.74 12.61 -0.43
C VAL A 132 -14.19 14.00 -0.08
N GLY A 133 -14.06 14.88 -1.09
CA GLY A 133 -13.37 16.15 -0.96
C GLY A 133 -11.86 15.96 -0.82
N GLU A 134 -11.16 17.04 -0.48
CA GLU A 134 -9.72 17.04 -0.29
C GLU A 134 -9.35 16.33 1.03
N LEU A 135 -8.43 15.36 0.96
CA LEU A 135 -7.80 14.76 2.13
C LEU A 135 -6.33 15.25 2.22
N PRO A 136 -6.04 16.25 3.07
CA PRO A 136 -4.69 16.79 3.22
C PRO A 136 -3.83 15.86 4.08
N LEU A 137 -3.16 14.90 3.44
CA LEU A 137 -2.35 13.87 4.08
C LEU A 137 -0.86 14.12 3.88
N VAL A 138 -0.10 14.12 4.99
CA VAL A 138 1.35 13.96 4.96
C VAL A 138 1.64 12.48 5.08
N ILE A 139 2.39 11.94 4.12
CA ILE A 139 2.74 10.53 4.05
C ILE A 139 4.25 10.42 4.15
N GLY A 140 4.74 9.57 5.06
CA GLY A 140 6.16 9.32 5.22
C GLY A 140 6.46 7.87 5.54
N ALA A 141 7.74 7.53 5.68
CA ALA A 141 8.16 6.20 6.08
C ALA A 141 9.45 6.21 6.89
N VAL A 142 9.59 5.20 7.75
CA VAL A 142 10.82 4.88 8.50
C VAL A 142 11.32 3.48 8.15
N PRO A 143 12.61 3.17 8.34
CA PRO A 143 13.14 1.83 8.11
C PRO A 143 12.35 0.77 8.88
N ARG A 144 12.16 -0.39 8.25
CA ARG A 144 11.53 -1.54 8.89
C ARG A 144 12.53 -2.28 9.76
N GLU A 145 12.07 -2.70 10.94
CA GLU A 145 12.82 -3.58 11.85
C GLU A 145 12.31 -5.03 11.80
N SER A 146 11.15 -5.27 11.17
CA SER A 146 10.55 -6.60 11.02
C SER A 146 9.88 -6.80 9.66
N THR A 147 9.71 -8.07 9.28
CA THR A 147 9.02 -8.45 8.04
C THR A 147 7.52 -8.57 8.25
N THR A 148 6.72 -8.22 7.25
CA THR A 148 5.26 -8.38 7.27
C THR A 148 4.83 -9.79 7.68
N ARG A 149 5.52 -10.82 7.16
CA ARG A 149 5.21 -12.23 7.46
C ARG A 149 5.37 -12.53 8.95
N ARG A 150 6.45 -12.05 9.56
CA ARG A 150 6.72 -12.27 10.98
C ARG A 150 5.68 -11.55 11.85
N LEU A 151 5.42 -10.27 11.59
CA LEU A 151 4.44 -9.48 12.36
C LEU A 151 3.04 -10.11 12.33
N VAL A 152 2.59 -10.58 11.16
CA VAL A 152 1.29 -11.27 11.04
C VAL A 152 1.29 -12.60 11.79
N SER A 153 2.38 -13.37 11.73
CA SER A 153 2.51 -14.63 12.46
C SER A 153 2.48 -14.43 13.96
N ASP A 154 3.24 -13.45 14.46
CA ASP A 154 3.34 -13.13 15.89
C ASP A 154 1.99 -12.62 16.42
N LEU A 155 1.30 -11.76 15.67
CA LEU A 155 -0.05 -11.30 16.03
C LEU A 155 -1.06 -12.44 16.04
N LYS A 156 -1.03 -13.33 15.03
CA LYS A 156 -1.93 -14.49 14.99
C LYS A 156 -1.73 -15.39 16.21
N ALA A 157 -0.48 -15.71 16.56
CA ALA A 157 -0.17 -16.51 17.73
C ALA A 157 -0.64 -15.84 19.02
N ARG A 158 -0.50 -14.51 19.13
CA ARG A 158 -0.99 -13.74 20.28
C ARG A 158 -2.52 -13.82 20.41
N LEU A 159 -3.25 -13.72 19.30
CA LEU A 159 -4.72 -13.78 19.30
C LEU A 159 -5.28 -15.15 19.73
N GLU A 160 -4.50 -16.23 19.71
CA GLU A 160 -4.95 -17.56 20.13
C GLU A 160 -5.15 -17.68 21.65
N GLY A 161 -4.66 -16.72 22.46
CA GLY A 161 -4.78 -16.76 23.91
C GLY A 161 -4.87 -15.41 24.64
N ASP A 162 -4.76 -14.28 23.92
CA ASP A 162 -4.82 -12.93 24.50
C ASP A 162 -6.17 -12.28 24.13
N THR A 163 -7.10 -12.26 25.09
CA THR A 163 -8.42 -11.64 24.92
C THR A 163 -8.31 -10.13 24.72
N GLU A 164 -7.33 -9.48 25.35
CA GLU A 164 -7.10 -8.05 25.21
C GLU A 164 -6.66 -7.72 23.79
N ALA A 165 -5.74 -8.50 23.20
CA ALA A 165 -5.37 -8.36 21.80
C ALA A 165 -6.57 -8.57 20.85
N ALA A 166 -7.47 -9.50 21.15
CA ALA A 166 -8.68 -9.70 20.36
C ALA A 166 -9.62 -8.48 20.43
N GLU A 167 -9.75 -7.85 21.59
CA GLU A 167 -10.52 -6.62 21.79
C GLU A 167 -9.91 -5.45 21.02
N TRP A 168 -8.60 -5.21 21.12
CA TRP A 168 -7.92 -4.16 20.35
C TRP A 168 -8.07 -4.37 18.83
N LEU A 169 -8.02 -5.61 18.34
CA LEU A 169 -8.25 -5.91 16.92
C LEU A 169 -9.70 -5.62 16.50
N LYS A 170 -10.66 -5.93 17.37
CA LYS A 170 -12.08 -5.62 17.14
C LYS A 170 -12.31 -4.10 17.10
N GLU A 171 -11.66 -3.34 17.99
CA GLU A 171 -11.70 -1.89 17.97
C GLU A 171 -11.17 -1.32 16.66
N LEU A 172 -10.03 -1.82 16.14
CA LEU A 172 -9.52 -1.41 14.82
C LEU A 172 -10.55 -1.62 13.71
N GLY A 173 -11.26 -2.75 13.72
CA GLY A 173 -12.34 -3.01 12.78
C GLY A 173 -13.50 -2.01 12.91
N ALA A 174 -13.85 -1.62 14.14
CA ALA A 174 -14.89 -0.63 14.41
C ALA A 174 -14.48 0.77 13.93
N GLU A 175 -13.24 1.21 14.18
CA GLU A 175 -12.76 2.51 13.70
C GLU A 175 -12.72 2.58 12.17
N ALA A 176 -12.28 1.49 11.51
CA ALA A 176 -12.30 1.40 10.05
C ALA A 176 -13.73 1.51 9.47
N LYS A 177 -14.71 0.85 10.10
CA LYS A 177 -16.14 0.97 9.71
C LYS A 177 -16.67 2.38 9.97
N GLY A 178 -16.30 2.98 11.10
CA GLY A 178 -16.70 4.33 11.47
C GLY A 178 -16.17 5.41 10.51
N ALA A 179 -15.00 5.20 9.91
CA ALA A 179 -14.38 6.15 8.99
C ALA A 179 -15.28 6.53 7.80
N LYS A 180 -16.09 5.59 7.29
CA LYS A 180 -17.00 5.84 6.16
C LYS A 180 -17.96 6.99 6.43
N GLY A 181 -18.53 7.05 7.64
CA GLY A 181 -19.47 8.10 8.03
C GLY A 181 -18.80 9.42 8.46
N LYS A 182 -17.45 9.47 8.47
CA LYS A 182 -16.66 10.64 8.88
C LYS A 182 -15.86 11.24 7.72
N LEU A 183 -15.99 10.67 6.53
CA LEU A 183 -15.47 11.26 5.30
C LEU A 183 -16.08 12.66 5.11
N GLY A 184 -15.24 13.68 5.00
CA GLY A 184 -15.65 15.10 4.96
C GLY A 184 -15.59 15.85 6.29
N ASP A 185 -15.43 15.16 7.43
CA ASP A 185 -15.15 15.75 8.74
C ASP A 185 -13.73 15.39 9.17
N LEU A 186 -12.77 16.27 8.83
CA LEU A 186 -11.35 16.03 9.05
C LEU A 186 -11.00 15.88 10.54
N GLU A 187 -11.68 16.58 11.44
CA GLU A 187 -11.45 16.47 12.89
C GLU A 187 -11.89 15.09 13.39
N ALA A 188 -13.09 14.66 13.00
CA ALA A 188 -13.57 13.33 13.38
C ALA A 188 -12.74 12.21 12.75
N LEU A 189 -12.27 12.39 11.51
CA LEU A 189 -11.36 11.45 10.86
C LEU A 189 -9.99 11.41 11.54
N GLY A 190 -9.46 12.57 11.98
CA GLY A 190 -8.24 12.64 12.77
C GLY A 190 -8.36 11.92 14.11
N ALA A 191 -9.49 12.10 14.81
CA ALA A 191 -9.77 11.36 16.03
C ALA A 191 -9.81 9.83 15.80
N LEU A 192 -10.36 9.38 14.68
CA LEU A 192 -10.32 7.97 14.26
C LEU A 192 -8.90 7.47 14.03
N PHE A 193 -8.04 8.27 13.38
CA PHE A 193 -6.64 7.91 13.17
C PHE A 193 -5.92 7.69 14.50
N ASN A 194 -6.10 8.59 15.47
CA ASN A 194 -5.47 8.49 16.78
C ASN A 194 -5.95 7.29 17.59
N ARG A 195 -7.26 6.98 17.55
CA ARG A 195 -7.79 5.77 18.21
C ARG A 195 -7.26 4.50 17.56
N ALA A 196 -7.23 4.46 16.22
CA ALA A 196 -6.63 3.35 15.51
C ALA A 196 -5.13 3.20 15.83
N GLN A 197 -4.39 4.29 15.92
CA GLN A 197 -2.97 4.27 16.30
C GLN A 197 -2.77 3.74 17.73
N CYS A 198 -3.58 4.17 18.69
CA CYS A 198 -3.54 3.64 20.06
C CYS A 198 -3.74 2.12 20.09
N ALA A 199 -4.76 1.60 19.41
CA ALA A 199 -4.99 0.15 19.33
C ALA A 199 -3.84 -0.58 18.59
N LEU A 200 -3.32 0.01 17.51
CA LEU A 200 -2.19 -0.53 16.76
C LEU A 200 -0.93 -0.67 17.63
N GLU A 201 -0.64 0.29 18.51
CA GLU A 201 0.48 0.25 19.46
C GLU A 201 0.35 -0.88 20.48
N LYS A 202 -0.88 -1.28 20.83
CA LYS A 202 -1.12 -2.43 21.72
C LYS A 202 -0.91 -3.75 21.02
N LEU A 203 -1.02 -3.79 19.70
CA LEU A 203 -1.00 -5.02 18.91
C LEU A 203 0.35 -5.30 18.25
N ILE A 204 1.04 -4.26 17.79
CA ILE A 204 2.19 -4.38 16.90
C ILE A 204 3.37 -3.57 17.45
N PRO A 205 4.60 -4.13 17.46
CA PRO A 205 5.78 -3.39 17.86
C PRO A 205 6.02 -2.13 17.03
N MET A 206 6.35 -1.03 17.71
CA MET A 206 6.68 0.26 17.11
C MET A 206 8.18 0.53 17.19
N PRO A 207 8.89 0.61 16.07
CA PRO A 207 10.26 1.12 16.04
C PRO A 207 10.34 2.52 16.63
N LYS A 208 11.47 2.83 17.28
CA LYS A 208 11.70 4.17 17.85
C LYS A 208 11.49 5.28 16.82
N GLY A 209 11.98 5.09 15.60
CA GLY A 209 11.80 6.05 14.52
C GLY A 209 10.33 6.30 14.18
N MET A 210 9.47 5.28 14.23
CA MET A 210 8.03 5.43 14.00
C MET A 210 7.40 6.30 15.09
N VAL A 211 7.63 5.94 16.36
CA VAL A 211 7.14 6.70 17.53
C VAL A 211 7.52 8.17 17.40
N THR A 212 8.82 8.43 17.18
CA THR A 212 9.36 9.80 17.10
C THR A 212 8.74 10.62 15.97
N MET A 213 8.46 10.02 14.80
CA MET A 213 7.83 10.75 13.69
C MET A 213 6.33 11.01 13.91
N LEU A 214 5.59 10.07 14.52
CA LEU A 214 4.18 10.27 14.85
C LEU A 214 4.02 11.35 15.94
N ASP A 215 4.88 11.33 16.97
CA ASP A 215 4.90 12.36 18.02
C ASP A 215 5.23 13.75 17.46
N CYS A 216 6.20 13.81 16.54
CA CYS A 216 6.55 15.04 15.84
C CYS A 216 5.35 15.59 15.06
N ALA A 217 4.67 14.75 14.28
CA ALA A 217 3.50 15.15 13.52
C ALA A 217 2.36 15.67 14.42
N GLY A 218 2.09 14.97 15.54
CA GLY A 218 1.10 15.40 16.52
C GLY A 218 1.45 16.75 17.16
N THR A 219 2.72 16.94 17.54
CA THR A 219 3.22 18.20 18.13
C THR A 219 3.15 19.36 17.12
N ALA A 220 3.41 19.09 15.84
CA ALA A 220 3.30 20.04 14.73
C ALA A 220 1.84 20.31 14.29
N GLY A 221 0.84 19.75 15.00
CA GLY A 221 -0.57 20.10 14.82
C GLY A 221 -1.34 19.24 13.82
N ALA A 222 -0.87 18.01 13.53
CA ALA A 222 -1.68 17.02 12.84
C ALA A 222 -3.00 16.75 13.61
N LEU A 223 -4.11 16.62 12.89
CA LEU A 223 -5.41 16.23 13.43
C LEU A 223 -5.42 14.79 13.94
N GLY A 224 -4.70 13.93 13.24
CA GLY A 224 -4.47 12.58 13.67
C GLY A 224 -3.36 11.91 12.89
N VAL A 225 -2.74 10.92 13.53
CA VAL A 225 -1.57 10.22 13.00
C VAL A 225 -1.78 8.73 13.17
N LYS A 226 -1.27 7.94 12.22
CA LYS A 226 -1.20 6.49 12.38
C LYS A 226 -0.15 5.88 11.47
N MET A 227 0.38 4.74 11.86
CA MET A 227 1.11 3.90 10.93
C MET A 227 0.20 3.32 9.83
N SER A 228 0.79 2.94 8.70
CA SER A 228 0.09 2.39 7.53
C SER A 228 0.73 1.07 7.08
N GLY A 229 -0.12 0.07 6.86
CA GLY A 229 0.30 -1.30 6.54
C GLY A 229 0.62 -2.14 7.78
N ALA A 230 1.55 -3.09 7.61
CA ALA A 230 1.81 -4.14 8.61
C ALA A 230 2.47 -3.69 9.93
N GLY A 231 2.94 -2.44 10.03
CA GLY A 231 3.73 -1.95 11.17
C GLY A 231 5.17 -2.49 11.20
N GLY A 232 5.82 -2.37 12.37
CA GLY A 232 7.25 -2.69 12.53
C GLY A 232 8.18 -1.75 11.75
N GLY A 233 7.72 -0.51 11.51
CA GLY A 233 8.33 0.49 10.63
C GLY A 233 7.53 0.65 9.34
N GLY A 234 8.16 1.15 8.28
CA GLY A 234 7.50 1.41 7.01
C GLY A 234 6.69 2.71 7.05
N ALA A 235 5.57 2.74 6.33
CA ALA A 235 4.81 3.96 6.09
C ALA A 235 3.98 4.42 7.31
N TYR A 236 3.75 5.73 7.37
CA TYR A 236 2.80 6.39 8.25
C TYR A 236 2.05 7.49 7.49
N ILE A 237 0.93 7.90 8.05
CA ILE A 237 0.12 9.01 7.56
C ILE A 237 -0.19 9.97 8.71
N ALA A 238 -0.23 11.25 8.39
CA ALA A 238 -0.67 12.32 9.28
C ALA A 238 -1.70 13.19 8.54
N LEU A 239 -2.86 13.40 9.16
CA LEU A 239 -3.94 14.20 8.61
C LEU A 239 -3.81 15.64 9.07
N ALA A 240 -3.83 16.60 8.14
CA ALA A 240 -3.82 18.02 8.45
C ALA A 240 -5.23 18.64 8.35
N ARG A 241 -5.38 19.90 8.77
CA ARG A 241 -6.66 20.64 8.67
C ARG A 241 -6.95 21.17 7.26
N SER A 242 -5.92 21.31 6.42
CA SER A 242 -6.04 21.84 5.06
C SER A 242 -4.78 21.51 4.24
N PRO A 243 -4.81 21.65 2.91
CA PRO A 243 -3.63 21.45 2.07
C PRO A 243 -2.43 22.28 2.52
N LYS A 244 -2.64 23.58 2.75
CA LYS A 244 -1.59 24.49 3.24
C LYS A 244 -1.05 24.09 4.62
N ALA A 245 -1.87 23.47 5.47
CA ALA A 245 -1.41 22.95 6.75
C ALA A 245 -0.58 21.66 6.58
N ALA A 246 -0.93 20.81 5.60
CA ALA A 246 -0.13 19.63 5.26
C ALA A 246 1.27 20.02 4.73
N GLU A 247 1.39 21.09 3.94
CA GLU A 247 2.69 21.61 3.49
C GLU A 247 3.59 21.98 4.67
N ARG A 248 3.08 22.82 5.57
CA ARG A 248 3.82 23.25 6.77
C ARG A 248 4.18 22.05 7.65
N LEU A 249 3.23 21.15 7.86
CA LEU A 249 3.46 19.92 8.63
C LEU A 249 4.58 19.08 8.01
N ALA A 250 4.57 18.90 6.69
CA ALA A 250 5.61 18.14 5.99
C ALA A 250 6.99 18.82 6.08
N GLU A 251 7.06 20.15 5.98
CA GLU A 251 8.29 20.92 6.15
C GLU A 251 8.86 20.78 7.56
N GLU A 252 8.03 20.96 8.59
CA GLU A 252 8.43 20.82 9.99
C GLU A 252 8.91 19.40 10.31
N MET A 253 8.18 18.39 9.85
CA MET A 253 8.57 16.99 10.03
C MET A 253 9.89 16.65 9.33
N ARG A 254 10.12 17.19 8.12
CA ARG A 254 11.39 17.02 7.40
C ARG A 254 12.55 17.65 8.17
N ALA A 255 12.41 18.91 8.58
CA ALA A 255 13.43 19.62 9.34
C ALA A 255 13.75 18.91 10.66
N PHE A 256 12.73 18.43 11.37
CA PHE A 256 12.91 17.66 12.60
C PHE A 256 13.66 16.35 12.34
N ALA A 257 13.26 15.59 11.33
CA ALA A 257 13.89 14.31 11.04
C ALA A 257 15.34 14.47 10.56
N GLU A 258 15.67 15.52 9.82
CA GLU A 258 17.05 15.89 9.48
C GLU A 258 17.87 16.21 10.75
N ALA A 259 17.33 17.04 11.64
CA ALA A 259 17.99 17.39 12.90
C ALA A 259 18.23 16.17 13.81
N GLN A 260 17.31 15.20 13.81
CA GLN A 260 17.41 13.96 14.57
C GLN A 260 18.16 12.84 13.83
N ARG A 261 18.60 13.07 12.58
CA ARG A 261 19.23 12.07 11.70
C ARG A 261 18.39 10.80 11.53
N ILE A 262 17.08 10.95 11.45
CA ILE A 262 16.15 9.84 11.20
C ILE A 262 16.14 9.58 9.69
N PRO A 263 16.48 8.36 9.22
CA PRO A 263 16.37 8.02 7.81
C PRO A 263 14.89 8.07 7.41
N HIS A 264 14.51 9.02 6.56
CA HIS A 264 13.15 9.13 6.07
C HIS A 264 13.18 9.52 4.59
N ALA A 265 12.33 8.86 3.81
CA ALA A 265 12.05 9.26 2.44
C ALA A 265 10.74 10.06 2.47
N LEU A 266 10.84 11.38 2.34
CA LEU A 266 9.69 12.28 2.15
C LEU A 266 9.84 13.01 0.80
N LEU A 267 9.18 12.48 -0.22
CA LEU A 267 8.75 13.20 -1.44
C LEU A 267 7.20 13.30 -1.39
N PRO A 268 6.60 14.33 -2.02
CA PRO A 268 5.69 15.28 -1.40
C PRO A 268 4.26 14.77 -1.10
N VAL A 269 3.60 15.54 -0.22
CA VAL A 269 2.20 15.53 0.20
C VAL A 269 1.29 15.01 -0.93
N ALA A 270 0.84 13.76 -0.82
CA ALA A 270 -0.24 13.30 -1.67
C ALA A 270 -1.50 14.04 -1.23
N TYR A 271 -1.84 15.09 -1.96
CA TYR A 271 -3.20 15.60 -1.96
C TYR A 271 -4.04 14.58 -2.72
N VAL A 272 -5.04 14.01 -2.07
CA VAL A 272 -6.11 13.33 -2.82
C VAL A 272 -6.95 14.45 -3.45
N HIS A 273 -6.43 15.01 -4.53
CA HIS A 273 -7.12 15.87 -5.48
C HIS A 273 -7.36 15.01 -6.71
N GLU A 274 -8.61 14.67 -6.96
CA GLU A 274 -9.11 14.18 -8.25
C GLU A 274 -8.82 12.69 -8.60
N PRO A 275 -9.68 12.05 -9.41
CA PRO A 275 -9.51 10.65 -9.82
C PRO A 275 -8.19 10.50 -10.58
N ALA A 276 -7.45 9.41 -10.36
CA ALA A 276 -6.17 9.14 -11.04
C ALA A 276 -6.22 9.17 -12.59
N ALA A 277 -7.42 9.17 -13.17
CA ALA A 277 -7.67 9.44 -14.57
C ALA A 277 -7.05 10.76 -15.06
N GLU A 278 -6.97 11.81 -14.23
CA GLU A 278 -6.35 13.09 -14.64
C GLU A 278 -4.82 13.04 -14.63
N ILE A 279 -4.22 12.29 -13.70
CA ILE A 279 -2.77 12.06 -13.65
C ILE A 279 -2.29 11.33 -14.91
N LEU A 280 -3.03 10.31 -15.38
CA LEU A 280 -2.70 9.59 -16.60
C LEU A 280 -2.81 10.44 -17.88
N SER A 281 -3.59 11.52 -17.87
CA SER A 281 -3.68 12.46 -19.01
C SER A 281 -2.49 13.43 -19.09
N SER A 282 -1.75 13.59 -17.99
CA SER A 282 -0.57 14.46 -17.89
C SER A 282 0.77 13.76 -18.18
N ILE A 283 0.77 12.43 -18.28
CA ILE A 283 1.93 11.62 -18.68
C ILE A 283 1.90 11.49 -20.21
N LYS A 284 2.74 12.28 -20.88
CA LYS A 284 3.01 12.19 -22.33
C LYS A 284 3.83 10.97 -22.68
#